data_AF-A0A316GE04-F1
#
_entry.id   AF-A0A316GE04-F1
#
_cell.length_a   1.000
_cell.length_b   1.000
_cell.length_c   1.000
_cell.angle_alpha   90.00
_cell.angle_beta   90.00
_cell.angle_gamma   90.00
#
_symmetry.space_group_name_H-M   'P 1'
#
loop_
_entity.id
_entity.type
_entity.pdbx_description
1 polymer ?
#
loop_
_entity_poly.entity_id
_entity_poly.type
_entity_poly.pdbx_seq_one_letter_code
_entity_poly.pdbx_strand_id
1 'polypeptide(L)'
;MAWDRNQMAARAAKELRDGMYVDLGIGIPTLVSNYIPDGMTVTLQSENGMLGMGPFPIEGEEDPDLINAGKQTITELPHTAYFDSATSFGMIRGGKIAMAILGAMDLVAGVGRVVVVMDHANKHGESKVLKSCTLPLTGTGVVDLIITNMGVLEVVEGGLKLLELADGVTEEQLRAATEAILV
;
A
#
# COMPACT_ATOMS: atom_id res chain seq x y z
N MET A 1 -18.95 8.98 8.55
CA MET A 1 -19.03 7.95 7.50
C MET A 1 -17.65 7.37 7.27
N ALA A 2 -17.54 6.07 7.03
CA ALA A 2 -16.28 5.43 6.69
C ALA A 2 -15.67 6.04 5.42
N TRP A 3 -14.34 6.04 5.32
CA TRP A 3 -13.61 6.46 4.13
C TRP A 3 -13.89 5.55 2.93
N ASP A 4 -14.01 6.12 1.74
CA ASP A 4 -13.97 5.35 0.50
C ASP A 4 -12.53 4.97 0.09
N ARG A 5 -12.39 4.29 -1.04
CA ARG A 5 -11.08 3.84 -1.56
C ARG A 5 -10.15 5.01 -1.88
N ASN A 6 -10.68 6.12 -2.35
CA ASN A 6 -9.94 7.33 -2.71
C ASN A 6 -9.45 8.06 -1.45
N GLN A 7 -10.30 8.16 -0.43
CA GLN A 7 -9.94 8.74 0.86
C GLN A 7 -8.88 7.91 1.59
N MET A 8 -8.97 6.58 1.55
CA MET A 8 -7.91 5.70 2.06
C MET A 8 -6.59 5.88 1.31
N ALA A 9 -6.63 5.96 -0.03
CA ALA A 9 -5.46 6.21 -0.85
C ALA A 9 -4.82 7.59 -0.57
N ALA A 10 -5.65 8.63 -0.47
CA ALA A 10 -5.20 9.97 -0.09
C ALA A 10 -4.59 10.00 1.31
N ARG A 11 -5.14 9.22 2.26
CA ARG A 11 -4.55 9.07 3.58
C ARG A 11 -3.20 8.35 3.52
N ALA A 12 -3.10 7.26 2.76
CA ALA A 12 -1.85 6.53 2.58
C ALA A 12 -0.76 7.38 1.89
N ALA A 13 -1.14 8.29 0.99
CA ALA A 13 -0.20 9.23 0.35
C ALA A 13 0.50 10.15 1.36
N LYS A 14 -0.10 10.42 2.52
CA LYS A 14 0.55 11.19 3.60
C LYS A 14 1.74 10.46 4.25
N GLU A 15 1.89 9.15 4.01
CA GLU A 15 3.06 8.39 4.47
C GLU A 15 4.27 8.57 3.55
N LEU A 16 4.07 9.08 2.33
CA LEU A 16 5.12 9.33 1.36
C LEU A 16 5.95 10.56 1.76
N ARG A 17 7.21 10.55 1.34
CA ARG A 17 8.14 11.68 1.48
C ARG A 17 8.89 11.90 0.18
N ASP A 18 9.33 13.13 -0.02
CA ASP A 18 10.15 13.49 -1.17
C ASP A 18 11.42 12.63 -1.25
N GLY A 19 11.72 12.16 -2.47
CA GLY A 19 12.85 11.28 -2.78
C GLY A 19 12.66 9.80 -2.43
N MET A 20 11.48 9.38 -1.97
CA MET A 20 11.25 7.96 -1.64
C MET A 20 11.16 7.07 -2.89
N TYR A 21 11.72 5.86 -2.76
CA TYR A 21 11.46 4.74 -3.65
C TYR A 21 10.36 3.86 -3.06
N VAL A 22 9.27 3.68 -3.79
CA VAL A 22 8.04 3.08 -3.25
C VAL A 22 7.49 2.01 -4.17
N ASP A 23 7.07 0.91 -3.58
CA ASP A 23 6.30 -0.15 -4.24
C ASP A 23 4.82 0.01 -3.89
N LEU A 24 3.96 -0.01 -4.90
CA LEU A 24 2.50 0.11 -4.74
C LEU A 24 1.84 -1.16 -5.27
N GLY A 25 1.21 -1.91 -4.36
CA GLY A 25 0.39 -3.06 -4.71
C GLY A 25 -0.82 -2.71 -5.57
N ILE A 26 -1.45 -3.73 -6.12
CA ILE A 26 -2.64 -3.57 -6.97
C ILE A 26 -3.86 -3.06 -6.18
N GLY A 27 -4.73 -2.30 -6.84
CA GLY A 27 -6.01 -1.87 -6.26
C GLY A 27 -5.91 -0.52 -5.55
N ILE A 28 -6.28 -0.46 -4.27
CA ILE A 28 -6.26 0.80 -3.50
C ILE A 28 -4.84 1.41 -3.44
N PRO A 29 -3.76 0.62 -3.23
CA PRO A 29 -2.43 1.20 -3.21
C PRO A 29 -2.01 1.85 -4.52
N THR A 30 -2.42 1.31 -5.68
CA THR A 30 -2.16 1.96 -6.97
C THR A 30 -2.77 3.36 -7.07
N LEU A 31 -3.90 3.63 -6.40
CA LEU A 31 -4.53 4.95 -6.38
C LEU A 31 -3.72 5.99 -5.60
N VAL A 32 -2.79 5.57 -4.73
CA VAL A 32 -1.98 6.47 -3.89
C VAL A 32 -1.14 7.42 -4.73
N SER A 33 -0.68 6.97 -5.91
CA SER A 33 0.11 7.81 -6.82
C SER A 33 -0.62 9.07 -7.28
N ASN A 34 -1.96 9.02 -7.37
CA ASN A 34 -2.79 10.18 -7.75
C ASN A 34 -2.84 11.28 -6.68
N TYR A 35 -2.37 10.99 -5.46
CA TYR A 35 -2.41 11.91 -4.31
C TYR A 35 -1.01 12.36 -3.87
N ILE A 36 0.02 12.08 -4.67
CA ILE A 36 1.36 12.64 -4.48
C ILE A 36 1.26 14.16 -4.72
N PRO A 37 1.60 15.02 -3.73
CA PRO A 37 1.52 16.46 -3.90
C PRO A 37 2.44 17.00 -5.00
N ASP A 38 2.02 18.06 -5.65
CA ASP A 38 2.85 18.80 -6.60
C ASP A 38 4.18 19.22 -5.93
N GLY A 39 5.29 19.03 -6.67
CA GLY A 39 6.63 19.32 -6.19
C GLY A 39 7.26 18.24 -5.32
N MET A 40 6.55 17.16 -4.98
CA MET A 40 7.13 15.97 -4.36
C MET A 40 7.49 14.93 -5.42
N THR A 41 8.73 14.44 -5.39
CA THR A 41 9.20 13.38 -6.27
C THR A 41 9.19 12.06 -5.52
N VAL A 42 8.41 11.09 -5.99
CA VAL A 42 8.42 9.70 -5.51
C VAL A 42 8.68 8.79 -6.69
N THR A 43 9.67 7.92 -6.58
CA THR A 43 10.00 6.96 -7.63
C THR A 43 9.29 5.64 -7.38
N LEU A 44 8.32 5.34 -8.24
CA LEU A 44 7.53 4.12 -8.14
C LEU A 44 8.30 2.94 -8.77
N GLN A 45 8.51 1.90 -7.97
CA GLN A 45 9.07 0.63 -8.42
C GLN A 45 7.94 -0.31 -8.86
N SER A 46 8.17 -1.09 -9.91
CA SER A 46 7.30 -2.19 -10.32
C SER A 46 8.10 -3.48 -10.33
N GLU A 47 7.59 -4.51 -9.63
CA GLU A 47 8.26 -5.79 -9.41
C GLU A 47 8.65 -6.52 -10.69
N ASN A 48 7.95 -6.25 -11.80
CA ASN A 48 8.23 -6.83 -13.12
C ASN A 48 9.44 -6.21 -13.85
N GLY A 49 10.17 -5.26 -13.24
CA GLY A 49 11.47 -4.82 -13.76
C GLY A 49 11.56 -3.35 -14.18
N MET A 50 10.83 -2.46 -13.49
CA MET A 50 10.82 -1.03 -13.78
C MET A 50 11.02 -0.20 -12.50
N LEU A 51 11.76 0.90 -12.61
CA LEU A 51 11.87 1.93 -11.58
C LEU A 51 11.59 3.30 -12.21
N GLY A 52 10.68 4.06 -11.63
CA GLY A 52 10.15 5.29 -12.22
C GLY A 52 8.94 5.04 -13.11
N MET A 53 7.97 4.26 -12.63
CA MET A 53 6.70 4.04 -13.34
C MET A 53 5.89 5.35 -13.46
N GLY A 54 5.45 5.68 -14.67
CA GLY A 54 4.58 6.81 -14.97
C GLY A 54 3.08 6.50 -14.83
N PRO A 55 2.20 7.45 -15.19
CA PRO A 55 0.75 7.24 -15.20
C PRO A 55 0.29 6.26 -16.29
N PHE A 56 -1.00 5.97 -16.31
CA PHE A 56 -1.62 5.26 -17.43
C PHE A 56 -1.44 6.03 -18.74
N PRO A 57 -1.28 5.35 -19.89
CA PRO A 57 -1.18 5.99 -21.19
C PRO A 57 -2.52 6.64 -21.58
N ILE A 58 -2.44 7.60 -22.50
CA ILE A 58 -3.62 8.11 -23.20
C ILE A 58 -4.12 7.03 -24.17
N GLU A 59 -5.43 7.01 -24.43
CA GLU A 59 -6.04 6.07 -25.37
C GLU A 59 -5.35 6.15 -26.75
N GLY A 60 -4.87 5.01 -27.24
CA GLY A 60 -4.11 4.88 -28.49
C GLY A 60 -2.59 4.97 -28.35
N GLU A 61 -2.08 5.31 -27.16
CA GLU A 61 -0.64 5.34 -26.84
C GLU A 61 -0.20 4.12 -26.01
N GLU A 62 -1.04 3.08 -25.91
CA GLU A 62 -0.72 1.88 -25.17
C GLU A 62 0.43 1.09 -25.82
N ASP A 63 1.44 0.74 -25.02
CA ASP A 63 2.52 -0.17 -25.41
C ASP A 63 2.36 -1.49 -24.62
N PRO A 64 2.17 -2.64 -25.30
CA PRO A 64 2.01 -3.94 -24.63
C PRO A 64 3.27 -4.41 -23.88
N ASP A 65 4.45 -3.87 -24.20
CA ASP A 65 5.69 -4.20 -23.49
C ASP A 65 5.87 -3.34 -22.22
N LEU A 66 5.10 -2.26 -22.07
CA LEU A 66 5.13 -1.34 -20.92
C LEU A 66 3.93 -1.56 -20.00
N ILE A 67 4.08 -2.53 -19.09
CA ILE A 67 3.05 -2.87 -18.11
C ILE A 67 3.55 -2.74 -16.67
N ASN A 68 2.62 -2.50 -15.75
CA ASN A 68 2.88 -2.60 -14.31
C ASN A 68 2.73 -4.05 -13.81
N ALA A 69 3.03 -4.27 -12.53
CA ALA A 69 2.80 -5.54 -11.82
C ALA A 69 1.36 -6.08 -11.92
N GLY A 70 0.37 -5.20 -12.11
CA GLY A 70 -1.05 -5.52 -12.31
C GLY A 70 -1.45 -5.85 -13.75
N LYS A 71 -0.49 -5.90 -14.69
CA LYS A 71 -0.69 -6.22 -16.12
C LYS A 71 -1.54 -5.16 -16.84
N GLN A 72 -1.46 -3.93 -16.35
CA GLN A 72 -2.07 -2.75 -16.98
C GLN A 72 -0.97 -1.99 -17.72
N THR A 73 -1.29 -1.46 -18.90
CA THR A 73 -0.37 -0.61 -19.66
C THR A 73 -0.09 0.69 -18.91
N ILE A 74 1.16 1.11 -18.88
CA ILE A 74 1.64 2.31 -18.18
C ILE A 74 2.59 3.09 -19.10
N THR A 75 3.02 4.25 -18.63
CA THR A 75 4.02 5.08 -19.30
C THR A 75 5.33 5.12 -18.51
N GLU A 76 6.38 5.64 -19.15
CA GLU A 76 7.66 5.92 -18.52
C GLU A 76 7.79 7.41 -18.16
N LEU A 77 8.65 7.68 -17.18
CA LEU A 77 9.09 9.01 -16.80
C LEU A 77 10.50 9.24 -17.38
N PRO A 78 10.98 10.50 -17.49
CA PRO A 78 12.31 10.79 -18.04
C PRO A 78 13.49 10.14 -17.29
N HIS A 79 13.26 9.62 -16.09
CA HIS A 79 14.25 8.97 -15.23
C HIS A 79 13.99 7.47 -15.05
N THR A 80 13.14 6.86 -15.89
CA THR A 80 12.82 5.43 -15.81
C THR A 80 14.05 4.57 -16.08
N ALA A 81 14.19 3.49 -15.32
CA ALA A 81 15.18 2.45 -15.54
C ALA A 81 14.53 1.07 -15.59
N TYR A 82 14.99 0.23 -16.51
CA TYR A 82 14.55 -1.16 -16.68
C TYR A 82 15.62 -2.14 -16.20
N PHE A 83 15.18 -3.29 -15.69
CA PHE A 83 16.05 -4.35 -15.20
C PHE A 83 15.33 -5.70 -15.19
N ASP A 84 16.09 -6.79 -15.11
CA ASP A 84 15.52 -8.13 -14.97
C ASP A 84 14.83 -8.34 -13.61
N SER A 85 13.98 -9.36 -13.52
CA SER A 85 13.28 -9.69 -12.29
C SER A 85 14.23 -10.07 -11.14
N ALA A 86 15.40 -10.63 -11.45
CA ALA A 86 16.38 -10.97 -10.42
C ALA A 86 16.92 -9.71 -9.70
N THR A 87 17.21 -8.67 -10.48
CA THR A 87 17.63 -7.36 -9.99
C THR A 87 16.48 -6.66 -9.27
N SER A 88 15.26 -6.74 -9.80
CA SER A 88 14.05 -6.21 -9.16
C SER A 88 13.85 -6.76 -7.74
N PHE A 89 13.78 -8.08 -7.60
CA PHE A 89 13.65 -8.71 -6.29
C PHE A 89 14.93 -8.61 -5.44
N GLY A 90 16.10 -8.39 -6.05
CA GLY A 90 17.33 -8.05 -5.35
C GLY A 90 17.26 -6.68 -4.67
N MET A 91 16.67 -5.69 -5.35
CA MET A 91 16.42 -4.34 -4.82
C MET A 91 15.44 -4.38 -3.65
N ILE A 92 14.30 -5.08 -3.84
CA ILE A 92 13.28 -5.27 -2.81
C ILE A 92 13.86 -5.98 -1.59
N ARG A 93 14.38 -7.20 -1.74
CA ARG A 93 14.89 -7.98 -0.59
C ARG A 93 16.12 -7.36 0.07
N GLY A 94 16.86 -6.54 -0.68
CA GLY A 94 18.03 -5.82 -0.21
C GLY A 94 17.73 -4.55 0.57
N GLY A 95 16.47 -4.24 0.88
CA GLY A 95 16.11 -3.05 1.65
C GLY A 95 16.33 -1.74 0.92
N LYS A 96 16.26 -1.75 -0.42
CA LYS A 96 16.47 -0.54 -1.24
C LYS A 96 15.16 0.19 -1.53
N ILE A 97 14.03 -0.46 -1.31
CA ILE A 97 12.70 0.16 -1.38
C ILE A 97 12.34 0.69 0.00
N ALA A 98 12.10 2.00 0.07
CA ALA A 98 11.87 2.69 1.33
C ALA A 98 10.53 2.31 1.96
N MET A 99 9.50 2.14 1.12
CA MET A 99 8.15 1.81 1.56
C MET A 99 7.44 0.92 0.56
N ALA A 100 6.63 -0.01 1.05
CA ALA A 100 5.62 -0.69 0.25
C ALA A 100 4.22 -0.40 0.82
N ILE A 101 3.31 0.03 -0.05
CA ILE A 101 1.90 0.20 0.29
C ILE A 101 1.13 -0.89 -0.43
N LEU A 102 0.46 -1.77 0.31
CA LEU A 102 0.03 -3.08 -0.18
C LEU A 102 -1.39 -3.41 0.29
N GLY A 103 -2.02 -4.37 -0.39
CA GLY A 103 -3.17 -5.09 0.16
C GLY A 103 -2.71 -6.10 1.22
N ALA A 104 -3.63 -6.59 2.05
CA ALA A 104 -3.28 -7.51 3.15
C ALA A 104 -2.73 -8.88 2.69
N MET A 105 -3.05 -9.29 1.45
CA MET A 105 -2.62 -10.57 0.89
C MET A 105 -1.31 -10.46 0.08
N ASP A 106 -0.97 -9.26 -0.37
CA ASP A 106 0.15 -8.99 -1.27
C ASP A 106 1.31 -8.37 -0.49
N LEU A 107 1.85 -9.07 0.52
CA LEU A 107 2.94 -8.55 1.35
C LEU A 107 4.31 -8.89 0.75
N VAL A 108 5.21 -7.92 0.82
CA VAL A 108 6.60 -8.08 0.39
C VAL A 108 7.52 -7.89 1.59
N ALA A 109 8.35 -8.89 1.88
CA ALA A 109 9.36 -8.80 2.93
C ALA A 109 10.64 -8.13 2.40
N GLY A 110 11.34 -7.40 3.27
CA GLY A 110 12.63 -6.79 2.96
C GLY A 110 12.57 -5.32 2.54
N VAL A 111 11.41 -4.68 2.57
CA VAL A 111 11.29 -3.22 2.40
C VAL A 111 11.46 -2.49 3.73
N GLY A 112 11.71 -1.17 3.67
CA GLY A 112 11.96 -0.36 4.87
C GLY A 112 10.73 -0.17 5.77
N ARG A 113 9.55 0.01 5.17
CA ARG A 113 8.27 0.15 5.88
C ARG A 113 7.11 -0.45 5.08
N VAL A 114 6.22 -1.15 5.73
CA VAL A 114 5.05 -1.80 5.12
C VAL A 114 3.76 -1.17 5.64
N VAL A 115 2.99 -0.61 4.71
CA VAL A 115 1.67 -0.04 4.98
C VAL A 115 0.61 -0.91 4.30
N VAL A 116 -0.32 -1.44 5.07
CA VAL A 116 -1.48 -2.18 4.54
C VAL A 116 -2.65 -1.22 4.36
N VAL A 117 -3.27 -1.21 3.18
CA VAL A 117 -4.49 -0.45 2.90
C VAL A 117 -5.61 -1.40 2.50
N MET A 118 -6.69 -1.46 3.28
CA MET A 118 -7.78 -2.39 3.04
C MET A 118 -9.10 -2.00 3.71
N ASP A 119 -10.22 -2.54 3.26
CA ASP A 119 -11.45 -2.48 4.05
C ASP A 119 -11.27 -3.20 5.39
N HIS A 120 -11.83 -2.62 6.46
CA HIS A 120 -11.72 -3.08 7.84
C HIS A 120 -12.43 -4.40 8.09
N ALA A 121 -13.55 -4.61 7.39
CA ALA A 121 -14.36 -5.82 7.44
C ALA A 121 -14.55 -6.39 6.03
N ASN A 122 -14.88 -7.67 5.95
CA ASN A 122 -15.25 -8.30 4.68
C ASN A 122 -16.70 -7.95 4.28
N LYS A 123 -17.16 -8.48 3.13
CA LYS A 123 -18.52 -8.26 2.62
C LYS A 123 -19.65 -8.78 3.53
N HIS A 124 -19.33 -9.60 4.53
CA HIS A 124 -20.25 -10.14 5.52
C HIS A 124 -20.23 -9.36 6.85
N GLY A 125 -19.40 -8.31 6.94
CA GLY A 125 -19.24 -7.52 8.16
C GLY A 125 -18.28 -8.14 9.18
N GLU A 126 -17.59 -9.23 8.84
CA GLU A 126 -16.62 -9.88 9.73
C GLU A 126 -15.29 -9.12 9.70
N SER A 127 -14.65 -8.97 10.86
CA SER A 127 -13.39 -8.24 10.98
C SER A 127 -12.30 -8.87 10.12
N LYS A 128 -11.45 -8.02 9.53
CA LYS A 128 -10.19 -8.44 8.90
C LYS A 128 -8.98 -8.12 9.77
N VAL A 129 -9.18 -7.44 10.90
CA VAL A 129 -8.14 -7.04 11.84
C VAL A 129 -8.19 -7.99 13.03
N LEU A 130 -7.55 -9.15 12.88
CA LEU A 130 -7.68 -10.33 13.75
C LEU A 130 -6.57 -10.43 14.80
N LYS A 131 -6.82 -11.20 15.87
CA LYS A 131 -5.77 -11.58 16.85
C LYS A 131 -4.72 -12.51 16.24
N SER A 132 -5.15 -13.41 15.36
CA SER A 132 -4.28 -14.24 14.53
C SER A 132 -4.93 -14.45 13.18
N CYS A 133 -4.16 -14.38 12.10
CA CYS A 133 -4.68 -14.68 10.77
C CYS A 133 -5.19 -16.13 10.71
N THR A 134 -6.34 -16.32 10.08
CA THR A 134 -6.95 -17.63 9.83
C THR A 134 -6.51 -18.21 8.49
N LEU A 135 -6.02 -17.35 7.59
CA LEU A 135 -5.46 -17.71 6.30
C LEU A 135 -3.94 -17.89 6.40
N PRO A 136 -3.32 -18.61 5.44
CA PRO A 136 -1.87 -18.71 5.35
C PRO A 136 -1.22 -17.33 5.35
N LEU A 137 -0.17 -17.17 6.15
CA LEU A 137 0.56 -15.91 6.28
C LEU A 137 1.43 -15.64 5.05
N THR A 138 1.29 -14.46 4.45
CA THR A 138 2.25 -13.96 3.44
C THR A 138 3.57 -13.51 4.09
N GLY A 139 3.50 -13.01 5.33
CA GLY A 139 4.66 -12.62 6.13
C GLY A 139 4.33 -12.56 7.62
N THR A 140 5.34 -12.67 8.49
CA THR A 140 5.19 -12.62 9.96
C THR A 140 5.84 -11.37 10.52
N GLY A 141 5.10 -10.57 11.29
CA GLY A 141 5.63 -9.37 11.95
C GLY A 141 6.18 -8.32 10.97
N VAL A 142 5.63 -8.26 9.75
CA VAL A 142 6.16 -7.39 8.68
C VAL A 142 5.43 -6.07 8.51
N VAL A 143 4.21 -5.93 9.06
CA VAL A 143 3.37 -4.74 8.86
C VAL A 143 3.66 -3.70 9.93
N ASP A 144 3.85 -2.44 9.53
CA ASP A 144 4.08 -1.31 10.43
C ASP A 144 2.81 -0.47 10.65
N LEU A 145 1.98 -0.32 9.61
CA LEU A 145 0.80 0.53 9.62
C LEU A 145 -0.36 -0.12 8.87
N ILE A 146 -1.56 -0.03 9.41
CA ILE A 146 -2.80 -0.50 8.79
C ILE A 146 -3.73 0.69 8.61
N ILE A 147 -4.06 1.01 7.37
CA ILE A 147 -5.03 2.03 6.99
C ILE A 147 -6.29 1.31 6.51
N THR A 148 -7.42 1.65 7.13
CA THR A 148 -8.72 1.08 6.77
C THR A 148 -9.75 2.16 6.49
N ASN A 149 -10.90 1.76 5.98
CA ASN A 149 -12.03 2.67 5.80
C ASN A 149 -12.55 3.24 7.14
N MET A 150 -12.17 2.66 8.28
CA MET A 150 -12.58 3.15 9.61
C MET A 150 -11.54 4.05 10.28
N GLY A 151 -10.28 4.00 9.87
CA GLY A 151 -9.20 4.70 10.55
C GLY A 151 -7.82 4.08 10.34
N VAL A 152 -6.84 4.58 11.07
CA VAL A 152 -5.42 4.22 10.99
C VAL A 152 -4.98 3.58 12.29
N LEU A 153 -4.37 2.41 12.18
CA LEU A 153 -3.84 1.60 13.27
C LEU A 153 -2.33 1.41 13.06
N GLU A 154 -1.53 1.76 14.05
CA GLU A 154 -0.09 1.49 14.08
C GLU A 154 0.18 0.16 14.76
N VAL A 155 1.05 -0.65 14.16
CA VAL A 155 1.50 -1.90 14.78
C VAL A 155 2.58 -1.55 15.80
N VAL A 156 2.30 -1.82 17.07
CA VAL A 156 3.21 -1.53 18.19
C VAL A 156 3.42 -2.77 19.05
N GLU A 157 4.32 -2.70 20.01
CA GLU A 157 4.50 -3.79 20.96
C GLU A 157 3.19 -4.08 21.72
N GLY A 158 2.75 -5.35 21.69
CA GLY A 158 1.56 -5.81 22.41
C GLY A 158 0.22 -5.67 21.68
N GLY A 159 0.16 -5.00 20.52
CA GLY A 159 -1.09 -4.87 19.76
C GLY A 159 -1.09 -3.77 18.73
N LEU A 160 -2.27 -3.17 18.52
CA LEU A 160 -2.50 -2.10 17.55
C LEU A 160 -2.88 -0.81 18.28
N LYS A 161 -2.19 0.28 17.97
CA LYS A 161 -2.49 1.61 18.51
C LYS A 161 -3.36 2.38 17.52
N LEU A 162 -4.51 2.88 17.97
CA LEU A 162 -5.35 3.77 17.18
C LEU A 162 -4.69 5.14 17.03
N LEU A 163 -4.41 5.56 15.79
CA LEU A 163 -3.81 6.86 15.48
C LEU A 163 -4.83 7.87 14.98
N GLU A 164 -5.78 7.42 14.16
CA GLU A 164 -6.73 8.30 13.47
C GLU A 164 -8.02 7.54 13.19
N LEU A 165 -9.15 8.25 13.23
CA LEU A 165 -10.45 7.73 12.86
C LEU A 165 -10.92 8.41 11.58
N ALA A 166 -11.62 7.68 10.73
CA ALA A 166 -12.33 8.28 9.60
C ALA A 166 -13.42 9.23 10.09
N ASP A 167 -13.72 10.27 9.32
CA ASP A 167 -14.66 11.32 9.71
C ASP A 167 -16.04 10.76 10.07
N GLY A 168 -16.46 10.92 11.32
CA GLY A 168 -17.74 10.40 11.81
C GLY A 168 -17.78 8.87 11.99
N VAL A 169 -16.63 8.22 12.14
CA VAL A 169 -16.49 6.91 12.79
C VAL A 169 -16.11 7.16 14.26
N THR A 170 -16.78 6.49 15.19
CA THR A 170 -16.43 6.57 16.61
C THR A 170 -15.41 5.50 16.99
N GLU A 171 -14.65 5.73 18.05
CA GLU A 171 -13.74 4.72 18.59
C GLU A 171 -14.48 3.44 19.01
N GLU A 172 -15.68 3.56 19.57
CA GLU A 172 -16.52 2.42 19.93
C GLU A 172 -16.86 1.56 18.70
N GLN A 173 -17.23 2.19 17.58
CA GLN A 173 -17.50 1.48 16.33
C GLN A 173 -16.27 0.73 15.82
N LEU A 174 -15.09 1.38 15.84
CA LEU A 174 -13.85 0.73 15.42
C LEU A 174 -13.47 -0.43 16.35
N ARG A 175 -13.59 -0.24 17.67
CA ARG A 175 -13.34 -1.30 18.66
C ARG A 175 -14.27 -2.49 18.46
N ALA A 176 -15.55 -2.26 18.18
CA ALA A 176 -16.51 -3.32 17.91
C ALA A 176 -16.22 -4.08 16.60
N ALA A 177 -15.57 -3.43 15.63
CA ALA A 177 -15.20 -4.01 14.34
C ALA A 177 -13.77 -4.61 14.32
N THR A 178 -13.00 -4.48 15.41
CA THR A 178 -11.61 -4.96 15.52
C THR A 178 -11.53 -6.14 16.47
N GLU A 179 -11.03 -7.29 16.00
CA GLU A 179 -10.78 -8.44 16.88
C GLU A 179 -9.41 -8.40 17.54
N ALA A 180 -8.42 -7.78 16.88
CA ALA A 180 -7.06 -7.60 17.41
C ALA A 180 -7.04 -6.82 18.73
N ILE A 181 -5.96 -6.98 19.49
CA ILE A 181 -5.75 -6.23 20.73
C ILE A 181 -5.45 -4.78 20.37
N LEU A 182 -6.28 -3.86 20.87
CA LEU A 182 -6.05 -2.43 20.78
C LEU A 182 -5.40 -1.93 22.07
N VAL A 183 -4.29 -1.20 21.95
CA VAL A 183 -3.52 -0.65 23.08
C VAL A 183 -3.62 0.86 23.19
#